data_AF-K1PUR2-F1
#
_entry.id   AF-K1PUR2-F1
#
_cell.length_a   1.000
_cell.length_b   1.000
_cell.length_c   1.000
_cell.angle_alpha   90.00
_cell.angle_beta   90.00
_cell.angle_gamma   90.00
#
_symmetry.space_group_name_H-M   'P 1'
#
loop_
_entity.id
_entity.type
_entity.pdbx_description
1 polymer ?
#
loop_
_entity_poly.entity_id
_entity_poly.type
_entity_poly.pdbx_seq_one_letter_code
_entity_poly.pdbx_strand_id
1 'polypeptide(L)'
;MRHILYVFVVCFVIQGIVCPPVNQNPTPKPEEGKEDQDTGLHYDRYLKEVVMTLEEDPEFRKKLEEANVTDIKSGKIAMHLEKVAHHVREKLDEIKRKEVNRLRVLAKERMKQMQGIQKIDESVLHHVDVQNPHSFEMKDLERLIQKATKDLDELDKQRREEFKNYELEKEHERREHLKELPEEERKKEEQKYDELKKKHKDHPKLHHPGSKDQLEEVWEKNDHLDKDAFDPRTFFMKHDLDGNKLLDEEEIEALFQKELDQVYDPNNPEDDMEERYEEMSRMREHVMKELDKDGDKLVSMDEFMQYTKSDEFNKDEGWDTLENEEQYTEEELKEYERMLMEEEERRRQQGAFNSHAQPGLVKEYKRKINFMGTSSSMIRTPAQGEKCTYFPLSTLGYRDTLSTTLDVDIFFRIQKNVLSN
;
A
#
# COMPACT_ATOMS: atom_id res chain seq x y z
N MET A 1 47.36 59.31 -20.97
CA MET A 1 46.53 59.69 -19.80
C MET A 1 45.03 59.67 -20.09
N ARG A 2 44.51 60.26 -21.18
CA ARG A 2 43.06 60.23 -21.49
C ARG A 2 42.48 58.81 -21.73
N HIS A 3 43.18 57.95 -22.46
CA HIS A 3 42.67 56.60 -22.76
C HIS A 3 42.66 55.64 -21.56
N ILE A 4 43.59 55.82 -20.60
CA ILE A 4 43.64 55.02 -19.37
C ILE A 4 42.46 55.40 -18.46
N LEU A 5 42.06 56.68 -18.45
CA LEU A 5 40.89 57.14 -17.71
C LEU A 5 39.59 56.55 -18.28
N TYR A 6 39.45 56.44 -19.60
CA TYR A 6 38.28 55.82 -20.22
C TYR A 6 38.17 54.32 -19.93
N VAL A 7 39.29 53.60 -19.89
CA VAL A 7 39.28 52.16 -19.53
C VAL A 7 38.86 51.98 -18.06
N PHE A 8 39.34 52.83 -17.15
CA PHE A 8 38.92 52.78 -15.74
C PHE A 8 37.44 53.14 -15.56
N VAL A 9 36.92 54.12 -16.30
CA VAL A 9 35.50 54.51 -16.25
C VAL A 9 34.61 53.41 -16.83
N VAL A 10 35.00 52.74 -17.92
CA VAL A 10 34.24 51.61 -18.47
C VAL A 10 34.25 50.40 -17.53
N CYS A 11 35.38 50.10 -16.89
CA CYS A 11 35.45 49.03 -15.88
C CYS A 11 34.58 49.33 -14.64
N PHE A 12 34.47 50.60 -14.22
CA PHE A 12 33.60 51.00 -13.10
C PHE A 12 32.11 50.90 -13.44
N VAL A 13 31.72 51.17 -14.70
CA VAL A 13 30.32 51.06 -15.15
C VAL A 13 29.88 49.60 -15.28
N ILE A 14 30.79 48.67 -15.61
CA ILE A 14 30.49 47.22 -15.66
C ILE A 14 30.29 46.63 -14.25
N GLN A 15 30.91 47.19 -13.22
CA GLN A 15 30.70 46.78 -11.82
C GLN A 15 29.40 47.34 -11.20
N GLY A 16 28.66 48.19 -11.91
CA GLY A 16 27.41 48.81 -11.44
C GLY A 16 26.12 48.12 -11.88
N ILE A 17 26.18 47.08 -12.71
CA ILE A 17 24.99 46.29 -13.09
C ILE A 17 24.80 45.18 -12.05
N VAL A 18 24.31 45.56 -10.88
CA VAL A 18 23.71 44.59 -9.95
C VAL A 18 22.29 44.35 -10.46
N CYS A 19 22.14 43.31 -11.30
CA CYS A 19 20.82 42.77 -11.57
C CYS A 19 20.24 42.32 -10.22
N PRO A 20 19.04 42.77 -9.82
CA PRO A 20 18.38 42.18 -8.66
C PRO A 20 18.29 40.66 -8.89
N PRO A 21 18.54 39.83 -7.87
CA PRO A 21 18.35 38.39 -8.04
C PRO A 21 16.93 38.17 -8.54
N VAL A 22 16.80 37.38 -9.60
CA VAL A 22 15.50 36.89 -10.06
C VAL A 22 14.83 36.30 -8.83
N ASN A 23 13.67 36.86 -8.44
CA ASN A 23 12.77 36.20 -7.51
C ASN A 23 12.37 34.88 -8.18
N GLN A 24 13.16 33.85 -7.91
CA GLN A 24 12.63 32.51 -7.86
C GLN A 24 11.65 32.59 -6.70
N ASN A 25 10.37 32.80 -7.02
CA ASN A 25 9.32 32.27 -6.16
C ASN A 25 9.79 30.87 -5.79
N PRO A 26 9.80 30.47 -4.51
CA PRO A 26 10.12 29.10 -4.18
C PRO A 26 9.21 28.23 -5.05
N THR A 27 9.78 27.60 -6.07
CA THR A 27 9.21 26.41 -6.66
C THR A 27 8.93 25.54 -5.45
N PRO A 28 7.68 25.10 -5.24
CA PRO A 28 7.40 24.17 -4.17
C PRO A 28 8.42 23.06 -4.33
N LYS A 29 9.28 22.91 -3.31
CA LYS A 29 10.02 21.66 -3.20
C LYS A 29 8.93 20.58 -3.25
N PRO A 30 9.07 19.53 -4.07
CA PRO A 30 8.24 18.36 -3.86
C PRO A 30 8.36 18.02 -2.38
N GLU A 31 7.23 17.94 -1.68
CA GLU A 31 7.17 17.40 -0.34
C GLU A 31 7.68 15.96 -0.44
N GLU A 32 8.98 15.79 -0.24
CA GLU A 32 9.58 14.48 -0.04
C GLU A 32 9.16 14.02 1.36
N GLY A 33 8.20 13.10 1.41
CA GLY A 33 7.82 12.39 2.64
C GLY A 33 6.35 12.52 3.05
N LYS A 34 5.41 12.23 2.15
CA LYS A 34 4.19 11.52 2.51
C LYS A 34 4.23 10.23 1.69
N GLU A 35 4.18 9.07 2.34
CA GLU A 35 3.82 7.86 1.62
C GLU A 35 2.38 8.10 1.14
N ASP A 36 2.22 8.44 -0.14
CA ASP A 36 0.90 8.63 -0.72
C ASP A 36 0.19 7.27 -0.69
N GLN A 37 -0.80 7.11 0.20
CA GLN A 37 -1.68 5.94 0.37
C GLN A 37 -2.02 5.31 -0.99
N ASP A 38 -1.44 4.17 -1.36
CA ASP A 38 -1.71 3.59 -2.67
C ASP A 38 -2.95 2.71 -2.58
N THR A 39 -4.12 3.21 -3.03
CA THR A 39 -5.37 2.45 -3.05
C THR A 39 -5.33 1.21 -3.96
N GLY A 40 -4.21 0.96 -4.65
CA GLY A 40 -4.04 -0.12 -5.62
C GLY A 40 -4.71 0.18 -6.97
N LEU A 41 -5.44 1.31 -7.07
CA LEU A 41 -6.06 1.75 -8.30
C LEU A 41 -5.05 2.41 -9.22
N HIS A 42 -5.01 1.98 -10.48
CA HIS A 42 -4.12 2.57 -11.48
C HIS A 42 -4.39 4.07 -11.78
N TYR A 43 -5.53 4.61 -11.34
CA TYR A 43 -5.91 6.02 -11.44
C TYR A 43 -6.10 6.70 -10.07
N ASP A 44 -5.55 6.12 -9.00
CA ASP A 44 -5.60 6.67 -7.64
C ASP A 44 -5.23 8.16 -7.60
N ARG A 45 -4.09 8.51 -8.21
CA ARG A 45 -3.65 9.90 -8.33
C ARG A 45 -4.69 10.82 -8.97
N TYR A 46 -5.37 10.38 -10.03
CA TYR A 46 -6.40 11.17 -10.69
C TYR A 46 -7.63 11.35 -9.79
N LEU A 47 -8.04 10.28 -9.09
CA LEU A 47 -9.11 10.34 -8.10
C LEU A 47 -8.80 11.36 -7.00
N LYS A 48 -7.60 11.29 -6.41
CA LYS A 48 -7.14 12.24 -5.38
C LYS A 48 -7.08 13.67 -5.87
N GLU A 49 -6.48 13.92 -7.04
CA GLU A 49 -6.40 15.27 -7.62
C GLU A 49 -7.81 15.87 -7.84
N VAL A 50 -8.78 15.07 -8.29
CA VAL A 50 -10.19 15.48 -8.44
C VAL A 50 -10.81 15.81 -7.08
N VAL A 51 -10.68 14.92 -6.08
CA VAL A 51 -11.25 15.11 -4.74
C VAL A 51 -10.66 16.35 -4.07
N MET A 52 -9.33 16.48 -4.04
CA MET A 52 -8.64 17.64 -3.46
C MET A 52 -9.11 18.95 -4.11
N THR A 53 -9.28 18.96 -5.44
CA THR A 53 -9.74 20.16 -6.16
C THR A 53 -11.19 20.50 -5.82
N LEU A 54 -12.05 19.50 -5.61
CA LEU A 54 -13.43 19.69 -5.19
C LEU A 54 -13.54 20.20 -3.75
N GLU A 55 -12.65 19.75 -2.85
CA GLU A 55 -12.59 20.19 -1.45
C GLU A 55 -12.10 21.64 -1.27
N GLU A 56 -11.39 22.20 -2.26
CA GLU A 56 -11.03 23.62 -2.28
C GLU A 56 -12.27 24.54 -2.27
N ASP A 57 -13.41 24.07 -2.79
CA ASP A 57 -14.67 24.83 -2.80
C ASP A 57 -15.46 24.64 -1.49
N PRO A 58 -15.64 25.69 -0.66
CA PRO A 58 -16.29 25.55 0.64
C PRO A 58 -17.78 25.17 0.53
N GLU A 59 -18.45 25.51 -0.57
CA GLU A 59 -19.86 25.13 -0.78
C GLU A 59 -19.97 23.63 -1.09
N PHE A 60 -19.11 23.13 -1.97
CA PHE A 60 -19.07 21.70 -2.29
C PHE A 60 -18.61 20.85 -1.11
N ARG A 61 -17.56 21.27 -0.39
CA ARG A 61 -17.09 20.58 0.81
C ARG A 61 -18.18 20.38 1.86
N LYS A 62 -18.98 21.42 2.15
CA LYS A 62 -20.12 21.29 3.07
C LYS A 62 -21.17 20.30 2.57
N LYS A 63 -21.37 20.20 1.26
CA LYS A 63 -22.28 19.22 0.67
C LYS A 63 -21.72 17.81 0.74
N LEU A 64 -20.40 17.64 0.69
CA LEU A 64 -19.73 16.37 0.94
C LEU A 64 -19.89 15.94 2.40
N GLU A 65 -19.65 16.86 3.35
CA GLU A 65 -19.83 16.62 4.80
C GLU A 65 -21.29 16.32 5.21
N GLU A 66 -22.27 16.89 4.50
CA GLU A 66 -23.71 16.64 4.76
C GLU A 66 -24.28 15.41 4.03
N ALA A 67 -23.57 14.88 3.02
CA ALA A 67 -24.08 13.80 2.19
C ALA A 67 -23.92 12.43 2.88
N ASN A 68 -24.91 11.55 2.72
CA ASN A 68 -24.77 10.17 3.16
C ASN A 68 -23.80 9.43 2.22
N VAL A 69 -23.01 8.51 2.74
CA VAL A 69 -22.05 7.74 1.93
C VAL A 69 -22.71 6.91 0.85
N THR A 70 -23.94 6.40 1.05
CA THR A 70 -24.69 5.75 -0.04
C THR A 70 -24.96 6.70 -1.20
N ASP A 71 -25.16 7.99 -0.93
CA ASP A 71 -25.37 9.01 -1.94
C ASP A 71 -24.04 9.43 -2.61
N ILE A 72 -22.93 9.37 -1.87
CA ILE A 72 -21.57 9.55 -2.41
C ILE A 72 -21.22 8.38 -3.34
N LYS A 73 -21.27 7.13 -2.86
CA LYS A 73 -21.01 5.90 -3.64
C LYS A 73 -21.87 5.77 -4.89
N SER A 74 -23.15 6.15 -4.79
CA SER A 74 -24.04 6.16 -5.95
C SER A 74 -23.76 7.29 -6.94
N GLY A 75 -22.94 8.28 -6.57
CA GLY A 75 -22.52 9.41 -7.41
C GLY A 75 -23.54 10.54 -7.48
N LYS A 76 -24.58 10.55 -6.64
CA LYS A 76 -25.59 11.62 -6.60
C LYS A 76 -25.00 12.98 -6.26
N ILE A 77 -23.90 13.01 -5.51
CA ILE A 77 -23.19 14.24 -5.16
C ILE A 77 -22.71 15.03 -6.38
N ALA A 78 -22.51 14.35 -7.52
CA ALA A 78 -22.10 14.98 -8.75
C ALA A 78 -23.12 16.02 -9.26
N MET A 79 -24.39 15.95 -8.84
CA MET A 79 -25.41 16.96 -9.14
C MET A 79 -25.06 18.36 -8.61
N HIS A 80 -24.19 18.45 -7.61
CA HIS A 80 -23.76 19.73 -7.04
C HIS A 80 -22.57 20.35 -7.78
N LEU A 81 -21.97 19.64 -8.74
CA LEU A 81 -20.85 20.15 -9.54
C LEU A 81 -21.23 21.44 -10.32
N GLU A 82 -22.49 21.57 -10.73
CA GLU A 82 -23.01 22.76 -11.41
C GLU A 82 -23.05 24.02 -10.53
N LYS A 83 -22.82 23.90 -9.23
CA LYS A 83 -22.77 25.04 -8.29
C LYS A 83 -21.34 25.42 -7.89
N VAL A 84 -20.37 24.55 -8.17
CA VAL A 84 -18.96 24.76 -7.86
C VAL A 84 -18.41 25.98 -8.58
N ALA A 85 -17.50 26.71 -7.94
CA ALA A 85 -16.87 27.90 -8.49
C ALA A 85 -16.15 27.65 -9.84
N HIS A 86 -16.15 28.65 -10.72
CA HIS A 86 -15.58 28.53 -12.07
C HIS A 86 -14.10 28.10 -12.08
N HIS A 87 -13.29 28.65 -11.17
CA HIS A 87 -11.86 28.33 -11.11
C HIS A 87 -11.60 26.86 -10.74
N VAL A 88 -12.47 26.25 -9.92
CA VAL A 88 -12.39 24.83 -9.58
C VAL A 88 -12.77 23.98 -10.80
N ARG A 89 -13.80 24.36 -11.57
CA ARG A 89 -14.15 23.66 -12.82
C ARG A 89 -13.02 23.72 -13.85
N GLU A 90 -12.38 24.88 -14.00
CA GLU A 90 -11.24 25.03 -14.92
C GLU A 90 -10.05 24.13 -14.50
N LYS A 91 -9.80 23.98 -13.19
CA LYS A 91 -8.82 23.01 -12.68
C LYS A 91 -9.24 21.56 -12.97
N LEU A 92 -10.50 21.19 -12.73
CA LEU A 92 -11.01 19.85 -13.02
C LEU A 92 -10.90 19.50 -14.51
N ASP A 93 -11.16 20.47 -15.40
CA ASP A 93 -10.95 20.32 -16.84
C ASP A 93 -9.48 20.04 -17.18
N GLU A 94 -8.55 20.72 -16.50
CA GLU A 94 -7.11 20.50 -16.68
C GLU A 94 -6.69 19.10 -16.19
N ILE A 95 -7.19 18.68 -15.02
CA ILE A 95 -6.91 17.36 -14.42
C ILE A 95 -7.42 16.25 -15.34
N LYS A 96 -8.66 16.37 -15.85
CA LYS A 96 -9.21 15.44 -16.85
C LYS A 96 -8.35 15.36 -18.11
N ARG A 97 -7.90 16.51 -18.65
CA ARG A 97 -7.03 16.53 -19.84
C ARG A 97 -5.71 15.82 -19.58
N LYS A 98 -5.11 16.01 -18.41
CA LYS A 98 -3.87 15.30 -18.00
C LYS A 98 -4.09 13.80 -17.97
N GLU A 99 -5.20 13.34 -17.36
CA GLU A 99 -5.50 11.91 -17.29
C GLU A 99 -5.80 11.30 -18.66
N VAL A 100 -6.61 11.96 -19.49
CA VAL A 100 -6.85 11.50 -20.87
C VAL A 100 -5.54 11.40 -21.66
N ASN A 101 -4.63 12.36 -21.48
CA ASN A 101 -3.32 12.31 -22.13
C ASN A 101 -2.47 11.14 -21.60
N ARG A 102 -2.49 10.86 -20.29
CA ARG A 102 -1.84 9.68 -19.70
C ARG A 102 -2.36 8.39 -20.34
N LEU A 103 -3.68 8.22 -20.38
CA LEU A 103 -4.33 7.04 -20.98
C LEU A 103 -4.01 6.89 -22.47
N ARG A 104 -3.91 7.99 -23.23
CA ARG A 104 -3.48 7.97 -24.64
C ARG A 104 -2.04 7.51 -24.81
N VAL A 105 -1.13 7.90 -23.91
CA VAL A 105 0.27 7.45 -23.95
C VAL A 105 0.34 5.95 -23.66
N LEU A 106 -0.33 5.49 -22.60
CA LEU A 106 -0.40 4.07 -22.24
C LEU A 106 -0.98 3.21 -23.36
N ALA A 107 -2.07 3.68 -23.99
CA ALA A 107 -2.68 3.01 -25.13
C ALA A 107 -1.71 2.88 -26.33
N LYS A 108 -0.95 3.94 -26.64
CA LYS A 108 0.07 3.93 -27.70
C LYS A 108 1.22 2.98 -27.37
N GLU A 109 1.64 2.90 -26.12
CA GLU A 109 2.70 1.98 -25.69
C GLU A 109 2.25 0.52 -25.81
N ARG A 110 1.04 0.19 -25.35
CA ARG A 110 0.45 -1.16 -25.54
C ARG A 110 0.35 -1.54 -27.02
N MET A 111 -0.10 -0.62 -27.88
CA MET A 111 -0.15 -0.83 -29.33
C MET A 111 1.23 -1.07 -29.97
N LYS A 112 2.29 -0.49 -29.42
CA LYS A 112 3.66 -0.74 -29.92
C LYS A 112 4.21 -2.09 -29.45
N GLN A 113 3.88 -2.49 -28.22
CA GLN A 113 4.32 -3.77 -27.64
C GLN A 113 3.62 -4.97 -28.31
N MET A 114 2.32 -4.85 -28.57
CA MET A 114 1.55 -5.86 -29.28
C MET A 114 1.63 -5.60 -30.79
N GLN A 115 2.57 -6.22 -31.49
CA GLN A 115 2.71 -6.16 -32.95
C GLN A 115 1.50 -6.78 -33.68
N GLY A 116 0.32 -6.16 -33.62
CA GLY A 116 -0.88 -6.66 -34.26
C GLY A 116 -2.16 -6.06 -33.69
N ILE A 117 -3.11 -5.78 -34.59
CA ILE A 117 -4.39 -5.10 -34.36
C ILE A 117 -5.28 -5.95 -33.45
N GLN A 118 -5.15 -5.81 -32.14
CA GLN A 118 -6.22 -6.15 -31.22
C GLN A 118 -6.68 -4.85 -30.54
N LYS A 119 -8.01 -4.73 -30.38
CA LYS A 119 -8.66 -3.59 -29.72
C LYS A 119 -7.91 -3.33 -28.40
N ILE A 120 -7.51 -2.07 -28.18
CA ILE A 120 -7.14 -1.62 -26.83
C ILE A 120 -8.26 -2.09 -25.92
N ASP A 121 -7.91 -2.83 -24.87
CA ASP A 121 -8.87 -3.25 -23.86
C ASP A 121 -9.55 -1.99 -23.33
N GLU A 122 -10.83 -1.81 -23.70
CA GLU A 122 -11.66 -0.65 -23.36
C GLU A 122 -11.78 -0.50 -21.83
N SER A 123 -11.44 -1.57 -21.08
CA SER A 123 -11.36 -1.62 -19.61
C SER A 123 -10.58 -0.48 -18.97
N VAL A 124 -9.47 -0.05 -19.60
CA VAL A 124 -8.54 0.99 -19.11
C VAL A 124 -9.09 2.41 -19.29
N LEU A 125 -10.16 2.56 -20.05
CA LEU A 125 -10.75 3.87 -20.38
C LEU A 125 -12.08 4.11 -19.66
N HIS A 126 -12.49 3.22 -18.76
CA HIS A 126 -13.83 3.27 -18.19
C HIS A 126 -14.02 4.26 -17.04
N HIS A 127 -12.95 4.80 -16.43
CA HIS A 127 -13.04 5.84 -15.38
C HIS A 127 -13.06 7.27 -15.91
N VAL A 128 -12.86 7.49 -17.23
CA VAL A 128 -12.86 8.83 -17.85
C VAL A 128 -13.67 8.84 -19.14
N ASP A 129 -14.44 9.91 -19.40
CA ASP A 129 -15.05 10.09 -20.71
C ASP A 129 -14.03 10.58 -21.77
N VAL A 130 -13.66 9.67 -22.67
CA VAL A 130 -12.74 9.96 -23.79
C VAL A 130 -13.43 10.76 -24.91
N GLN A 131 -14.76 10.74 -25.01
CA GLN A 131 -15.50 11.48 -26.05
C GLN A 131 -15.50 12.99 -25.77
N ASN A 132 -15.46 13.39 -24.50
CA ASN A 132 -15.35 14.77 -24.06
C ASN A 132 -14.06 15.01 -23.26
N PRO A 133 -12.89 15.12 -23.90
CA PRO A 133 -11.62 15.21 -23.18
C PRO A 133 -11.34 16.58 -22.56
N HIS A 134 -12.17 17.61 -22.82
CA HIS A 134 -11.84 19.00 -22.51
C HIS A 134 -12.65 19.62 -21.38
N SER A 135 -13.80 19.04 -21.04
CA SER A 135 -14.69 19.49 -19.97
C SER A 135 -14.96 18.34 -19.01
N PHE A 136 -14.83 18.58 -17.71
CA PHE A 136 -15.18 17.67 -16.64
C PHE A 136 -16.62 17.91 -16.19
N GLU A 137 -17.50 16.97 -16.52
CA GLU A 137 -18.94 17.08 -16.30
C GLU A 137 -19.38 16.27 -15.07
N MET A 138 -20.61 16.51 -14.62
CA MET A 138 -21.25 15.74 -13.55
C MET A 138 -21.14 14.22 -13.77
N LYS A 139 -21.35 13.77 -15.01
CA LYS A 139 -21.26 12.33 -15.35
C LYS A 139 -19.86 11.76 -15.20
N ASP A 140 -18.82 12.58 -15.32
CA ASP A 140 -17.44 12.13 -15.12
C ASP A 140 -17.18 11.84 -13.65
N LEU A 141 -17.64 12.73 -12.75
CA LEU A 141 -17.51 12.53 -11.31
C LEU A 141 -18.33 11.32 -10.83
N GLU A 142 -19.58 11.19 -11.28
CA GLU A 142 -20.43 10.03 -10.99
C GLU A 142 -19.77 8.72 -11.42
N ARG A 143 -19.27 8.68 -12.68
CA ARG A 143 -18.57 7.52 -13.23
C ARG A 143 -17.29 7.20 -12.46
N LEU A 144 -16.51 8.22 -12.12
CA LEU A 144 -15.25 8.05 -11.38
C LEU A 144 -15.50 7.42 -10.01
N ILE A 145 -16.48 7.92 -9.25
CA ILE A 145 -16.81 7.37 -7.92
C ILE A 145 -17.35 5.94 -8.00
N GLN A 146 -18.30 5.69 -8.90
CA GLN A 146 -18.87 4.34 -9.09
C GLN A 146 -17.80 3.33 -9.54
N LYS A 147 -16.88 3.75 -10.42
CA LYS A 147 -15.80 2.91 -10.92
C LYS A 147 -14.75 2.66 -9.83
N ALA A 148 -14.36 3.69 -9.06
CA ALA A 148 -13.45 3.54 -7.93
C ALA A 148 -14.00 2.57 -6.89
N THR A 149 -15.27 2.75 -6.48
CA THR A 149 -15.92 1.86 -5.50
C THR A 149 -15.91 0.41 -5.99
N LYS A 150 -16.34 0.18 -7.25
CA LYS A 150 -16.38 -1.16 -7.83
C LYS A 150 -14.98 -1.78 -7.97
N ASP A 151 -13.99 -0.98 -8.35
CA ASP A 151 -12.64 -1.49 -8.56
C ASP A 151 -11.96 -1.85 -7.24
N LEU A 152 -12.20 -1.10 -6.16
CA LEU A 152 -11.73 -1.46 -4.81
C LEU A 152 -12.36 -2.77 -4.34
N ASP A 153 -13.68 -2.93 -4.50
CA ASP A 153 -14.37 -4.18 -4.15
C ASP A 153 -13.83 -5.38 -4.96
N GLU A 154 -13.50 -5.15 -6.24
CA GLU A 154 -12.90 -6.17 -7.11
C GLU A 154 -11.46 -6.48 -6.69
N LEU A 155 -10.67 -5.50 -6.23
CA LEU A 155 -9.33 -5.73 -5.69
C LEU A 155 -9.39 -6.60 -4.43
N ASP A 156 -10.32 -6.33 -3.51
CA ASP A 156 -10.53 -7.17 -2.32
C ASP A 156 -10.97 -8.59 -2.70
N LYS A 157 -11.78 -8.73 -3.75
CA LYS A 157 -12.16 -10.04 -4.30
C LYS A 157 -11.00 -10.78 -4.95
N GLN A 158 -10.20 -10.08 -5.77
CA GLN A 158 -9.03 -10.63 -6.44
C GLN A 158 -7.99 -11.10 -5.43
N ARG A 159 -7.72 -10.30 -4.39
CA ARG A 159 -6.84 -10.68 -3.27
C ARG A 159 -7.25 -12.01 -2.65
N ARG A 160 -8.54 -12.19 -2.34
CA ARG A 160 -9.08 -13.46 -1.79
C ARG A 160 -8.94 -14.62 -2.77
N GLU A 161 -9.19 -14.39 -4.05
CA GLU A 161 -9.01 -15.42 -5.09
C GLU A 161 -7.53 -15.79 -5.29
N GLU A 162 -6.62 -14.82 -5.23
CA GLU A 162 -5.17 -15.03 -5.29
C GLU A 162 -4.68 -15.83 -4.11
N PHE A 163 -5.09 -15.49 -2.88
CA PHE A 163 -4.75 -16.24 -1.68
C PHE A 163 -5.31 -17.67 -1.74
N LYS A 164 -6.54 -17.86 -2.21
CA LYS A 164 -7.11 -19.19 -2.44
C LYS A 164 -6.29 -20.00 -3.44
N ASN A 165 -5.88 -19.39 -4.56
CA ASN A 165 -5.06 -20.06 -5.56
C ASN A 165 -3.67 -20.40 -4.99
N TYR A 166 -3.11 -19.56 -4.13
CA TYR A 166 -1.87 -19.81 -3.43
C TYR A 166 -1.97 -21.06 -2.54
N GLU A 167 -3.02 -21.16 -1.73
CA GLU A 167 -3.27 -22.34 -0.88
C GLU A 167 -3.51 -23.62 -1.70
N LEU A 168 -4.22 -23.51 -2.84
CA LEU A 168 -4.39 -24.60 -3.79
C LEU A 168 -3.07 -25.06 -4.42
N GLU A 169 -2.21 -24.12 -4.82
CA GLU A 169 -0.89 -24.40 -5.40
C GLU A 169 0.02 -25.09 -4.38
N LYS A 170 0.08 -24.56 -3.16
CA LYS A 170 0.84 -25.12 -2.03
C LYS A 170 0.44 -26.55 -1.69
N GLU A 171 -0.85 -26.86 -1.62
CA GLU A 171 -1.32 -28.22 -1.38
C GLU A 171 -1.08 -29.14 -2.59
N HIS A 172 -1.23 -28.63 -3.82
CA HIS A 172 -0.90 -29.40 -5.03
C HIS A 172 0.58 -29.82 -5.05
N GLU A 173 1.50 -28.87 -4.82
CA GLU A 173 2.94 -29.13 -4.76
C GLU A 173 3.28 -30.14 -3.66
N ARG A 174 2.65 -30.01 -2.49
CA ARG A 174 2.79 -30.98 -1.40
C ARG A 174 2.36 -32.38 -1.85
N ARG A 175 1.21 -32.53 -2.52
CA ARG A 175 0.71 -33.83 -3.01
C ARG A 175 1.63 -34.44 -4.07
N GLU A 176 2.14 -33.63 -5.00
CA GLU A 176 3.10 -34.09 -6.00
C GLU A 176 4.42 -34.52 -5.36
N HIS A 177 4.96 -33.73 -4.42
CA HIS A 177 6.17 -34.07 -3.69
C HIS A 177 6.04 -35.42 -2.95
N LEU A 178 4.91 -35.65 -2.28
CA LEU A 178 4.64 -36.92 -1.59
C LEU A 178 4.52 -38.12 -2.56
N LYS A 179 4.07 -37.92 -3.80
CA LYS A 179 4.00 -38.98 -4.84
C LYS A 179 5.38 -39.40 -5.34
N GLU A 180 6.33 -38.47 -5.42
CA GLU A 180 7.70 -38.75 -5.86
C GLU A 180 8.51 -39.53 -4.82
N LEU A 181 8.17 -39.38 -3.53
CA LEU A 181 8.90 -40.00 -2.43
C LEU A 181 8.58 -41.50 -2.24
N PRO A 182 9.59 -42.32 -1.86
CA PRO A 182 9.39 -43.68 -1.37
C PRO A 182 8.50 -43.71 -0.11
N GLU A 183 7.81 -44.82 0.13
CA GLU A 183 6.82 -44.96 1.23
C GLU A 183 7.35 -44.57 2.63
N GLU A 184 8.59 -44.98 2.95
CA GLU A 184 9.23 -44.67 4.23
C GLU A 184 9.55 -43.18 4.39
N GLU A 185 9.89 -42.48 3.29
CA GLU A 185 10.19 -41.05 3.31
C GLU A 185 8.90 -40.24 3.30
N ARG A 186 7.90 -40.67 2.52
CA ARG A 186 6.56 -40.06 2.49
C ARG A 186 5.96 -39.96 3.90
N LYS A 187 5.99 -41.06 4.66
CA LYS A 187 5.48 -41.08 6.04
C LYS A 187 6.24 -40.14 6.98
N LYS A 188 7.55 -39.98 6.79
CA LYS A 188 8.36 -39.04 7.59
C LYS A 188 8.01 -37.60 7.26
N GLU A 189 7.82 -37.28 5.98
CA GLU A 189 7.47 -35.92 5.56
C GLU A 189 6.05 -35.55 6.01
N GLU A 190 5.10 -36.49 5.94
CA GLU A 190 3.75 -36.32 6.51
C GLU A 190 3.80 -36.05 8.02
N GLN A 191 4.60 -36.81 8.77
CA GLN A 191 4.77 -36.60 10.21
C GLN A 191 5.39 -35.23 10.52
N LYS A 192 6.42 -34.84 9.76
CA LYS A 192 7.06 -33.54 9.90
C LYS A 192 6.10 -32.40 9.58
N TYR A 193 5.28 -32.54 8.54
CA TYR A 193 4.24 -31.58 8.20
C TYR A 193 3.21 -31.44 9.32
N ASP A 194 2.71 -32.56 9.88
CA ASP A 194 1.79 -32.55 11.01
C ASP A 194 2.42 -31.93 12.28
N GLU A 195 3.73 -32.11 12.48
CA GLU A 195 4.48 -31.48 13.56
C GLU A 195 4.61 -29.97 13.36
N LEU A 196 4.94 -29.50 12.15
CA LEU A 196 5.00 -28.08 11.82
C LEU A 196 3.63 -27.43 11.99
N LYS A 197 2.56 -28.07 11.51
CA LYS A 197 1.19 -27.63 11.68
C LYS A 197 0.81 -27.47 13.16
N LYS A 198 1.17 -28.45 13.99
CA LYS A 198 0.94 -28.37 15.44
C LYS A 198 1.75 -27.28 16.13
N LYS A 199 2.98 -27.02 15.67
CA LYS A 199 3.80 -25.93 16.20
C LYS A 199 3.20 -24.58 15.86
N HIS A 200 2.76 -24.40 14.62
CA HIS A 200 2.09 -23.18 14.20
C HIS A 200 0.83 -22.92 15.04
N LYS A 201 -0.01 -23.95 15.28
CA LYS A 201 -1.17 -23.87 16.20
C LYS A 201 -0.84 -23.49 17.64
N ASP A 202 0.40 -23.72 18.09
CA ASP A 202 0.80 -23.50 19.49
C ASP A 202 1.23 -22.03 19.68
N HIS A 203 0.27 -21.13 19.48
CA HIS A 203 0.42 -19.70 19.67
C HIS A 203 -0.53 -19.17 20.76
N PRO A 204 -0.22 -18.03 21.41
CA PRO A 204 -1.17 -17.34 22.27
C PRO A 204 -2.46 -17.01 21.50
N LYS A 205 -3.61 -17.18 22.15
CA LYS A 205 -4.89 -16.85 21.50
C LYS A 205 -4.91 -15.35 21.17
N LEU A 206 -5.15 -15.03 19.91
CA LEU A 206 -5.25 -13.66 19.44
C LEU A 206 -6.55 -13.03 19.92
N HIS A 207 -6.48 -11.73 20.22
CA HIS A 207 -7.64 -10.91 20.56
C HIS A 207 -8.53 -10.68 19.34
N HIS A 208 -9.83 -10.49 19.59
CA HIS A 208 -10.78 -10.07 18.56
C HIS A 208 -10.38 -8.67 18.02
N PRO A 209 -10.23 -8.48 16.70
CA PRO A 209 -9.84 -7.20 16.12
C PRO A 209 -10.83 -6.09 16.46
N GLY A 210 -10.33 -4.96 16.96
CA GLY A 210 -11.12 -3.83 17.45
C GLY A 210 -11.59 -3.95 18.90
N SER A 211 -11.42 -5.11 19.55
CA SER A 211 -11.81 -5.27 20.95
C SER A 211 -11.01 -4.40 21.91
N LYS A 212 -11.59 -4.11 23.07
CA LYS A 212 -10.94 -3.33 24.12
C LYS A 212 -9.59 -3.93 24.54
N ASP A 213 -9.52 -5.25 24.70
CA ASP A 213 -8.30 -5.94 25.12
C ASP A 213 -7.19 -5.80 24.06
N GLN A 214 -7.53 -5.90 22.77
CA GLN A 214 -6.60 -5.64 21.67
C GLN A 214 -6.07 -4.20 21.68
N LEU A 215 -6.95 -3.20 21.84
CA LEU A 215 -6.52 -1.79 21.84
C LEU A 215 -5.70 -1.42 23.10
N GLU A 216 -6.04 -1.97 24.27
CA GLU A 216 -5.23 -1.82 25.48
C GLU A 216 -3.85 -2.48 25.32
N GLU A 217 -3.77 -3.63 24.65
CA GLU A 217 -2.50 -4.27 24.33
C GLU A 217 -1.64 -3.39 23.40
N VAL A 218 -2.22 -2.83 22.33
CA VAL A 218 -1.52 -1.89 21.44
C VAL A 218 -1.02 -0.69 22.23
N TRP A 219 -1.85 -0.13 23.11
CA TRP A 219 -1.50 1.00 23.98
C TRP A 219 -0.34 0.68 24.94
N GLU A 220 -0.31 -0.52 25.52
CA GLU A 220 0.76 -0.92 26.42
C GLU A 220 2.05 -1.28 25.65
N LYS A 221 1.94 -2.13 24.63
CA LYS A 221 3.09 -2.72 23.94
C LYS A 221 3.68 -1.82 22.85
N ASN A 222 2.84 -1.17 22.05
CA ASN A 222 3.30 -0.33 20.92
C ASN A 222 3.55 1.10 21.36
N ASP A 223 2.63 1.65 22.16
CA ASP A 223 2.72 3.05 22.58
C ASP A 223 3.57 3.24 23.84
N HIS A 224 3.88 2.15 24.56
CA HIS A 224 4.61 2.17 25.83
C HIS A 224 3.93 3.06 26.89
N LEU A 225 2.60 3.04 26.91
CA LEU A 225 1.77 3.79 27.84
C LEU A 225 1.19 2.88 28.92
N ASP A 226 0.79 3.49 30.04
CA ASP A 226 0.25 2.75 31.17
C ASP A 226 -1.14 2.20 30.84
N LYS A 227 -1.35 0.90 31.08
CA LYS A 227 -2.60 0.19 30.78
C LYS A 227 -3.79 0.78 31.53
N ASP A 228 -3.59 1.17 32.79
CA ASP A 228 -4.66 1.74 33.62
C ASP A 228 -5.11 3.15 33.16
N ALA A 229 -4.36 3.78 32.26
CA ALA A 229 -4.62 5.11 31.72
C ALA A 229 -5.23 5.08 30.30
N PHE A 230 -5.69 3.92 29.84
CA PHE A 230 -6.28 3.79 28.51
C PHE A 230 -7.47 4.74 28.31
N ASP A 231 -7.37 5.59 27.29
CA ASP A 231 -8.42 6.51 26.88
C ASP A 231 -8.65 6.37 25.36
N PRO A 232 -9.82 5.92 24.90
CA PRO A 232 -10.07 5.67 23.49
C PRO A 232 -9.86 6.90 22.60
N ARG A 233 -10.19 8.10 23.10
CA ARG A 233 -10.00 9.34 22.33
C ARG A 233 -8.52 9.61 22.11
N THR A 234 -7.70 9.47 23.16
CA THR A 234 -6.26 9.64 23.06
C THR A 234 -5.62 8.55 22.19
N PHE A 235 -6.10 7.31 22.30
CA PHE A 235 -5.70 6.20 21.43
C PHE A 235 -5.92 6.55 19.95
N PHE A 236 -7.13 6.98 19.59
CA PHE A 236 -7.45 7.39 18.22
C PHE A 236 -6.51 8.49 17.73
N MET A 237 -6.37 9.57 18.50
CA MET A 237 -5.51 10.71 18.11
C MET A 237 -4.04 10.35 17.97
N LYS A 238 -3.59 9.25 18.60
CA LYS A 238 -2.21 8.79 18.51
C LYS A 238 -1.95 7.94 17.26
N HIS A 239 -2.98 7.27 16.77
CA HIS A 239 -2.92 6.38 15.60
C HIS A 239 -3.44 7.04 14.31
N ASP A 240 -4.03 8.23 14.41
CA ASP A 240 -4.20 9.20 13.32
C ASP A 240 -2.82 9.81 13.01
N LEU A 241 -2.09 9.16 12.09
CA LEU A 241 -0.69 9.45 11.80
C LEU A 241 -0.53 10.73 10.98
N ASP A 242 -1.50 11.03 10.12
CA ASP A 242 -1.50 12.21 9.26
C ASP A 242 -2.24 13.42 9.86
N GLY A 243 -2.98 13.22 10.95
CA GLY A 243 -3.69 14.24 11.72
C GLY A 243 -5.01 14.70 11.08
N ASN A 244 -5.58 13.90 10.19
CA ASN A 244 -6.80 14.23 9.45
C ASN A 244 -8.10 13.93 10.24
N LYS A 245 -7.99 13.30 11.43
CA LYS A 245 -9.08 12.86 12.33
C LYS A 245 -9.94 11.71 11.79
N LEU A 246 -9.40 10.96 10.86
CA LEU A 246 -9.95 9.75 10.28
C LEU A 246 -8.87 8.67 10.41
N LEU A 247 -9.26 7.41 10.58
CA LEU A 247 -8.35 6.28 10.50
C LEU A 247 -8.59 5.56 9.19
N ASP A 248 -7.57 5.45 8.36
CA ASP A 248 -7.66 4.73 7.09
C ASP A 248 -7.35 3.22 7.24
N GLU A 249 -7.42 2.50 6.11
CA GLU A 249 -7.12 1.07 6.03
C GLU A 249 -5.70 0.72 6.52
N GLU A 250 -4.69 1.53 6.22
CA GLU A 250 -3.29 1.30 6.57
C GLU A 250 -3.03 1.58 8.07
N GLU A 251 -3.63 2.64 8.60
CA GLU A 251 -3.57 3.01 10.01
C GLU A 251 -4.24 1.96 10.90
N ILE A 252 -5.34 1.37 10.44
CA ILE A 252 -6.00 0.24 11.13
C ILE A 252 -5.14 -1.02 11.06
N GLU A 253 -4.55 -1.35 9.90
CA GLU A 253 -3.65 -2.50 9.77
C GLU A 253 -2.43 -2.40 10.69
N ALA A 254 -1.90 -1.19 10.90
CA ALA A 254 -0.78 -0.96 11.79
C ALA A 254 -1.06 -1.42 13.23
N LEU A 255 -2.32 -1.41 13.66
CA LEU A 255 -2.75 -1.89 14.98
C LEU A 255 -2.56 -3.41 15.14
N PHE A 256 -2.63 -4.18 14.05
CA PHE A 256 -2.59 -5.64 14.09
C PHE A 256 -1.17 -6.21 14.05
N GLN A 257 -0.16 -5.41 13.70
CA GLN A 257 1.19 -5.91 13.45
C GLN A 257 1.75 -6.69 14.63
N LYS A 258 1.62 -6.16 15.86
CA LYS A 258 2.12 -6.84 17.07
C LYS A 258 1.29 -8.03 17.51
N GLU A 259 0.01 -8.03 17.17
CA GLU A 259 -0.87 -9.18 17.40
C GLU A 259 -0.43 -10.34 16.49
N LEU A 260 -0.26 -10.07 15.19
CA LEU A 260 0.16 -11.07 14.21
C LEU A 260 1.60 -11.55 14.39
N ASP A 261 2.51 -10.71 14.90
CA ASP A 261 3.88 -11.12 15.27
C ASP A 261 3.90 -12.22 16.36
N GLN A 262 2.79 -12.46 17.07
CA GLN A 262 2.67 -13.56 18.05
C GLN A 262 2.43 -14.93 17.39
N VAL A 263 1.97 -14.95 16.14
CA VAL A 263 1.61 -16.16 15.39
C VAL A 263 2.56 -16.42 14.23
N TYR A 264 3.04 -15.36 13.58
CA TYR A 264 3.84 -15.46 12.37
C TYR A 264 5.21 -14.81 12.57
N ASP A 265 6.28 -15.62 12.62
CA ASP A 265 7.67 -15.18 12.61
C ASP A 265 8.35 -15.54 11.28
N PRO A 266 8.87 -14.56 10.51
CA PRO A 266 9.57 -14.84 9.25
C PRO A 266 10.84 -15.71 9.39
N ASN A 267 11.32 -15.94 10.61
CA ASN A 267 12.46 -16.83 10.88
C ASN A 267 12.04 -18.29 11.12
N ASN A 268 10.75 -18.55 11.33
CA ASN A 268 10.22 -19.88 11.55
C ASN A 268 9.76 -20.52 10.22
N PRO A 269 10.22 -21.73 9.88
CA PRO A 269 9.82 -22.39 8.64
C PRO A 269 8.37 -22.88 8.63
N GLU A 270 7.73 -23.00 9.78
CA GLU A 270 6.30 -23.33 9.92
C GLU A 270 5.37 -22.15 9.62
N ASP A 271 5.87 -20.92 9.67
CA ASP A 271 5.05 -19.72 9.57
C ASP A 271 5.04 -19.18 8.13
N ASP A 272 3.84 -19.07 7.56
CA ASP A 272 3.65 -18.57 6.21
C ASP A 272 3.38 -17.06 6.21
N MET A 273 4.26 -16.29 5.59
CA MET A 273 4.12 -14.84 5.53
C MET A 273 2.98 -14.38 4.62
N GLU A 274 2.58 -15.17 3.61
CA GLU A 274 1.41 -14.85 2.80
C GLU A 274 0.12 -15.04 3.60
N GLU A 275 0.05 -16.09 4.43
CA GLU A 275 -1.04 -16.26 5.40
C GLU A 275 -1.09 -15.08 6.37
N ARG A 276 0.05 -14.60 6.88
CA ARG A 276 0.11 -13.41 7.74
C ARG A 276 -0.51 -12.17 7.08
N TYR A 277 -0.23 -11.92 5.80
CA TYR A 277 -0.78 -10.76 5.08
C TYR A 277 -2.28 -10.90 4.82
N GLU A 278 -2.74 -12.10 4.49
CA GLU A 278 -4.16 -12.36 4.35
C GLU A 278 -4.89 -12.21 5.69
N GLU A 279 -4.31 -12.71 6.78
CA GLU A 279 -4.85 -12.57 8.13
C GLU A 279 -5.01 -11.10 8.52
N MET A 280 -3.99 -10.28 8.28
CA MET A 280 -4.02 -8.84 8.49
C MET A 280 -5.18 -8.18 7.72
N SER A 281 -5.39 -8.62 6.48
CA SER A 281 -6.48 -8.09 5.65
C SER A 281 -7.85 -8.59 6.10
N ARG A 282 -7.98 -9.82 6.62
CA ARG A 282 -9.22 -10.32 7.24
C ARG A 282 -9.57 -9.52 8.49
N MET A 283 -8.59 -9.23 9.34
CA MET A 283 -8.76 -8.36 10.51
C MET A 283 -9.20 -6.95 10.09
N ARG A 284 -8.57 -6.37 9.05
CA ARG A 284 -8.97 -5.07 8.49
C ARG A 284 -10.41 -5.07 7.99
N GLU A 285 -10.80 -6.02 7.14
CA GLU A 285 -12.17 -6.12 6.62
C GLU A 285 -13.19 -6.26 7.75
N HIS A 286 -12.83 -7.04 8.78
CA HIS A 286 -13.66 -7.23 9.96
C HIS A 286 -13.85 -5.94 10.75
N VAL A 287 -12.76 -5.24 11.09
CA VAL A 287 -12.82 -3.96 11.82
C VAL A 287 -13.55 -2.90 11.01
N MET A 288 -13.27 -2.75 9.71
CA MET A 288 -13.99 -1.79 8.87
C MET A 288 -15.49 -2.08 8.87
N LYS A 289 -15.91 -3.34 8.70
CA LYS A 289 -17.33 -3.70 8.75
C LYS A 289 -18.00 -3.36 10.10
N GLU A 290 -17.25 -3.41 11.20
CA GLU A 290 -17.77 -3.08 12.53
C GLU A 290 -17.78 -1.58 12.82
N LEU A 291 -16.74 -0.84 12.42
CA LEU A 291 -16.53 0.55 12.81
C LEU A 291 -17.03 1.55 11.75
N ASP A 292 -16.74 1.30 10.47
CA ASP A 292 -17.12 2.17 9.34
C ASP A 292 -18.61 1.97 9.02
N LYS A 293 -19.45 2.85 9.58
CA LYS A 293 -20.92 2.75 9.49
C LYS A 293 -21.47 3.37 8.24
N ASP A 294 -20.80 4.38 7.72
CA ASP A 294 -21.22 5.03 6.50
C ASP A 294 -20.63 4.33 5.26
N GLY A 295 -19.51 3.63 5.40
CA GLY A 295 -18.89 2.77 4.41
C GLY A 295 -17.85 3.49 3.58
N ASP A 296 -17.30 4.63 3.99
CA ASP A 296 -16.35 5.39 3.19
C ASP A 296 -14.91 4.84 3.20
N LYS A 297 -14.70 3.68 3.85
CA LYS A 297 -13.39 3.02 4.07
C LYS A 297 -12.47 3.86 4.96
N LEU A 298 -13.02 4.79 5.73
CA LEU A 298 -12.34 5.54 6.77
C LEU A 298 -13.14 5.39 8.06
N VAL A 299 -12.47 5.51 9.20
CA VAL A 299 -13.14 5.48 10.51
C VAL A 299 -13.00 6.85 11.14
N SER A 300 -14.12 7.55 11.26
CA SER A 300 -14.15 8.83 11.94
C SER A 300 -14.02 8.68 13.46
N MET A 301 -13.53 9.73 14.12
CA MET A 301 -13.52 9.80 15.58
C MET A 301 -14.90 9.53 16.19
N ASP A 302 -15.98 10.01 15.56
CA ASP A 302 -17.33 9.85 16.09
C ASP A 302 -17.83 8.40 15.95
N GLU A 303 -17.48 7.69 14.88
CA GLU A 303 -17.75 6.25 14.72
C GLU A 303 -16.99 5.43 15.73
N PHE A 304 -15.68 5.67 15.87
CA PHE A 304 -14.85 5.01 16.85
C PHE A 304 -15.37 5.22 18.29
N MET A 305 -15.74 6.45 18.64
CA MET A 305 -16.30 6.76 19.97
C MET A 305 -17.72 6.21 20.18
N GLN A 306 -18.45 5.88 19.12
CA GLN A 306 -19.72 5.16 19.21
C GLN A 306 -19.49 3.66 19.39
N TYR A 307 -18.54 3.09 18.64
CA TYR A 307 -18.15 1.70 18.75
C TYR A 307 -17.62 1.36 20.14
N THR A 308 -16.79 2.20 20.74
CA THR A 308 -16.29 1.99 22.12
C THR A 308 -17.37 1.93 23.21
N LYS A 309 -18.61 2.35 22.89
CA LYS A 309 -19.77 2.26 23.79
C LYS A 309 -20.64 1.03 23.52
N SER A 310 -20.32 0.26 22.48
CA SER A 310 -21.04 -0.95 22.10
C SER A 310 -20.72 -2.10 23.04
N ASP A 311 -21.57 -3.14 23.00
CA ASP A 311 -21.29 -4.37 23.75
C ASP A 311 -20.17 -5.17 23.07
N GLU A 312 -20.06 -5.06 21.75
CA GLU A 312 -19.04 -5.70 20.91
C GLU A 312 -17.64 -5.27 21.32
N PHE A 313 -17.42 -3.99 21.63
CA PHE A 313 -16.12 -3.50 22.08
C PHE A 313 -15.58 -4.19 23.33
N ASN A 314 -16.47 -4.60 24.24
CA ASN A 314 -16.09 -5.26 25.50
C ASN A 314 -16.08 -6.79 25.40
N LYS A 315 -16.38 -7.36 24.24
CA LYS A 315 -16.37 -8.81 24.02
C LYS A 315 -15.10 -9.19 23.27
N ASP A 316 -14.22 -9.90 23.97
CA ASP A 316 -13.12 -10.60 23.34
C ASP A 316 -13.45 -12.10 23.21
N GLU A 317 -14.02 -12.47 22.07
CA GLU A 317 -14.21 -13.88 21.71
C GLU A 317 -12.91 -14.52 21.20
N GLY A 318 -11.89 -13.69 20.99
CA GLY A 318 -10.64 -13.96 20.27
C GLY A 318 -10.82 -14.16 18.78
N TRP A 319 -9.69 -14.24 18.09
CA TRP A 319 -9.64 -14.35 16.64
C TRP A 319 -9.23 -15.75 16.19
N ASP A 320 -10.04 -16.36 15.32
CA ASP A 320 -9.76 -17.64 14.69
C ASP A 320 -8.91 -17.44 13.42
N THR A 321 -7.65 -17.90 13.50
CA THR A 321 -6.68 -17.82 12.40
C THR A 321 -7.09 -18.69 11.21
N LEU A 322 -6.55 -18.34 10.04
CA LEU A 322 -6.76 -19.01 8.75
C LEU A 322 -6.56 -20.53 8.81
N GLU A 323 -5.70 -21.02 9.69
CA GLU A 323 -5.44 -22.45 9.84
C GLU A 323 -6.65 -23.29 10.28
N ASN A 324 -7.61 -22.66 10.97
CA ASN A 324 -8.84 -23.31 11.42
C ASN A 324 -9.99 -23.16 10.40
N GLU A 325 -9.81 -22.40 9.33
CA GLU A 325 -10.80 -22.15 8.29
C GLU A 325 -10.41 -22.86 6.98
N GLU A 326 -11.36 -23.58 6.37
CA GLU A 326 -11.15 -24.23 5.07
C GLU A 326 -11.19 -23.18 3.94
N GLN A 327 -10.03 -22.91 3.33
CA GLN A 327 -9.89 -21.91 2.26
C GLN A 327 -10.41 -22.40 0.89
N TYR A 328 -10.41 -23.72 0.69
CA TYR A 328 -10.86 -24.37 -0.53
C TYR A 328 -11.48 -25.74 -0.25
N THR A 329 -12.30 -26.20 -1.18
CA THR A 329 -12.89 -27.54 -1.15
C THR A 329 -12.05 -28.54 -1.93
N GLU A 330 -12.17 -29.83 -1.61
CA GLU A 330 -11.47 -30.90 -2.35
C GLU A 330 -11.92 -30.94 -3.83
N GLU A 331 -13.16 -30.55 -4.12
CA GLU A 331 -13.65 -30.38 -5.50
C GLU A 331 -12.88 -29.27 -6.24
N GLU A 332 -12.62 -28.13 -5.59
CA GLU A 332 -11.85 -27.03 -6.17
C GLU A 332 -10.39 -27.38 -6.39
N LEU A 333 -9.79 -28.16 -5.48
CA LEU A 333 -8.43 -28.66 -5.68
C LEU A 333 -8.32 -29.60 -6.89
N LYS A 334 -9.30 -30.49 -7.08
CA LYS A 334 -9.34 -31.36 -8.28
C LYS A 334 -9.55 -30.56 -9.56
N GLU A 335 -10.35 -29.51 -9.50
CA GLU A 335 -10.56 -28.59 -10.63
C GLU A 335 -9.24 -27.90 -10.99
N TYR A 336 -8.53 -27.37 -9.98
CA TYR A 336 -7.24 -26.73 -10.12
C TYR A 336 -6.18 -27.67 -10.71
N GLU A 337 -6.06 -28.90 -10.19
CA GLU A 337 -5.17 -29.93 -10.73
C GLU A 337 -5.50 -30.27 -12.19
N ARG A 338 -6.78 -30.33 -12.55
CA ARG A 338 -7.21 -30.55 -13.93
C ARG A 338 -6.79 -29.39 -14.84
N MET A 339 -6.99 -28.16 -14.41
CA MET A 339 -6.55 -26.98 -15.15
C MET A 339 -5.04 -26.96 -15.38
N LEU A 340 -4.23 -27.32 -14.38
CA LEU A 340 -2.78 -27.43 -14.52
C LEU A 340 -2.38 -28.48 -15.56
N MET A 341 -3.01 -29.67 -15.52
CA MET A 341 -2.74 -30.73 -16.51
C MET A 341 -3.09 -30.29 -17.94
N GLU A 342 -4.24 -29.63 -18.12
CA GLU A 342 -4.67 -29.10 -19.43
C GLU A 342 -3.71 -28.02 -19.95
N GLU A 343 -3.25 -27.11 -19.08
CA GLU A 343 -2.30 -26.06 -19.41
C GLU A 343 -0.91 -26.63 -19.77
N GLU A 344 -0.44 -27.65 -19.04
CA GLU A 344 0.78 -28.37 -19.39
C GLU A 344 0.68 -29.05 -20.75
N GLU A 345 -0.42 -29.73 -21.03
CA GLU A 345 -0.65 -30.40 -22.31
C GLU A 345 -0.66 -29.38 -23.45
N ARG A 346 -1.36 -28.25 -23.26
CA ARG A 346 -1.38 -27.14 -24.21
C ARG A 346 0.02 -26.61 -24.51
N ARG A 347 0.87 -26.43 -23.48
CA ARG A 347 2.28 -25.99 -23.64
C ARG A 347 3.12 -27.02 -24.39
N ARG A 348 2.94 -28.32 -24.11
CA ARG A 348 3.60 -29.42 -24.83
C ARG A 348 3.20 -29.41 -26.31
N GLN A 349 1.91 -29.24 -26.62
CA GLN A 349 1.39 -29.16 -28.00
C GLN A 349 1.90 -27.94 -28.75
N GLN A 350 2.10 -26.80 -28.09
CA GLN A 350 2.65 -25.57 -28.69
C GLN A 350 4.17 -25.62 -28.92
N GLY A 351 4.85 -26.73 -28.58
CA GLY A 351 6.30 -26.86 -28.73
C GLY A 351 7.11 -25.95 -27.81
N ALA A 352 6.48 -25.35 -26.80
CA ALA A 352 7.08 -24.45 -25.82
C ALA A 352 7.53 -25.20 -24.56
N PHE A 353 7.97 -26.45 -24.68
CA PHE A 353 8.47 -27.23 -23.55
C PHE A 353 9.94 -26.87 -23.28
N ASN A 354 10.15 -25.81 -22.50
CA ASN A 354 11.43 -25.53 -21.88
C ASN A 354 11.43 -26.24 -20.52
N SER A 355 12.30 -27.23 -20.31
CA SER A 355 12.35 -28.11 -19.13
C SER A 355 12.76 -27.43 -17.82
N HIS A 356 12.68 -26.09 -17.75
CA HIS A 356 13.03 -25.25 -16.61
C HIS A 356 11.90 -24.30 -16.19
N ALA A 357 10.72 -24.38 -16.83
CA ALA A 357 9.53 -23.67 -16.40
C ALA A 357 8.44 -24.69 -16.01
N GLN A 358 8.65 -25.37 -14.88
CA GLN A 358 7.54 -26.03 -14.20
C GLN A 358 6.53 -24.94 -13.80
N PRO A 359 5.22 -25.09 -14.10
CA PRO A 359 4.20 -24.39 -13.33
C PRO A 359 4.33 -24.87 -11.86
N GLY A 360 4.33 -23.97 -10.87
CA GLY A 360 4.66 -24.31 -9.48
C GLY A 360 6.06 -23.88 -9.01
N LEU A 361 6.68 -22.88 -9.65
CA LEU A 361 7.69 -22.09 -8.94
C LEU A 361 6.93 -20.93 -8.32
N VAL A 362 6.73 -20.99 -6.99
CA VAL A 362 6.28 -19.89 -6.14
C VAL A 362 6.75 -18.59 -6.76
N LYS A 363 5.83 -17.89 -7.42
CA LYS A 363 6.13 -16.55 -7.87
C LYS A 363 6.13 -15.73 -6.60
N GLU A 364 7.32 -15.54 -6.05
CA GLU A 364 7.62 -14.49 -5.10
C GLU A 364 7.37 -13.15 -5.81
N TYR A 365 6.09 -12.82 -6.01
CA TYR A 365 5.67 -11.52 -6.46
C TYR A 365 5.90 -10.60 -5.28
N LYS A 366 7.01 -9.87 -5.36
CA LYS A 366 7.34 -8.72 -4.53
C LYS A 366 6.09 -7.85 -4.26
N ARG A 367 5.47 -8.01 -3.09
CA ARG A 367 5.04 -6.87 -2.27
C ARG A 367 6.16 -6.55 -1.28
N LYS A 368 7.24 -5.96 -1.81
CA LYS A 368 8.19 -5.18 -1.03
C LYS A 368 8.26 -3.82 -1.69
N ILE A 369 7.42 -2.88 -1.23
CA ILE A 369 7.67 -1.52 -0.69
C ILE A 369 6.24 -1.06 -0.32
N ASN A 370 5.76 -1.19 0.92
CA ASN A 370 5.88 -0.19 1.98
C ASN A 370 5.73 -0.87 3.35
N PHE A 371 6.81 -1.34 3.97
CA PHE A 371 6.98 -1.40 5.43
C PHE A 371 8.39 -1.91 5.79
N MET A 372 9.44 -1.19 5.36
CA MET A 372 10.77 -1.37 5.94
C MET A 372 11.41 -0.01 6.15
N GLY A 373 10.95 0.67 7.19
CA GLY A 373 11.71 1.70 7.86
C GLY A 373 12.87 1.06 8.64
N THR A 374 14.08 1.53 8.34
CA THR A 374 15.29 1.44 9.17
C THR A 374 16.12 0.14 9.15
N SER A 375 17.04 0.07 8.18
CA SER A 375 18.47 0.10 8.53
C SER A 375 19.31 0.52 7.31
N SER A 376 19.77 1.76 7.34
CA SER A 376 20.70 2.31 6.36
C SER A 376 22.11 1.79 6.65
N SER A 377 22.65 0.97 5.75
CA SER A 377 24.11 0.85 5.62
C SER A 377 24.49 0.78 4.14
N MET A 378 25.23 1.80 3.71
CA MET A 378 25.84 2.02 2.40
C MET A 378 26.39 0.75 1.75
N ILE A 379 26.06 0.50 0.48
CA ILE A 379 27.02 -0.10 -0.47
C ILE A 379 26.91 0.61 -1.83
N ARG A 380 28.02 1.25 -2.21
CA ARG A 380 28.32 1.81 -3.53
C ARG A 380 28.24 0.72 -4.62
N THR A 381 27.63 1.06 -5.74
CA THR A 381 27.84 0.38 -7.03
C THR A 381 29.28 0.59 -7.54
N PRO A 382 29.93 -0.43 -8.11
CA PRO A 382 31.00 -0.23 -9.08
C PRO A 382 30.52 -0.50 -10.51
N ALA A 383 30.98 0.38 -11.39
CA ALA A 383 30.78 0.33 -12.83
C ALA A 383 31.37 -0.94 -13.46
N GLN A 384 30.70 -1.38 -14.52
CA GLN A 384 31.13 -2.46 -15.40
C GLN A 384 32.43 -2.09 -16.13
N GLY A 385 33.34 -3.07 -16.18
CA GLY A 385 34.41 -3.12 -17.16
C GLY A 385 35.78 -3.30 -16.53
N GLU A 386 36.19 -4.54 -16.27
CA GLU A 386 37.48 -5.05 -16.73
C GLU A 386 37.66 -6.55 -16.45
N LYS A 387 38.28 -7.18 -17.45
CA LYS A 387 38.64 -8.59 -17.69
C LYS A 387 38.97 -9.44 -16.46
N CYS A 388 38.33 -10.61 -16.39
CA CYS A 388 38.74 -11.75 -15.56
C CYS A 388 40.17 -12.21 -15.92
N THR A 389 41.05 -12.25 -14.92
CA THR A 389 42.22 -13.14 -14.91
C THR A 389 42.28 -13.86 -13.56
N TYR A 390 42.53 -15.17 -13.62
CA TYR A 390 42.67 -16.10 -12.50
C TYR A 390 43.93 -15.79 -11.66
N PHE A 391 43.87 -15.97 -10.33
CA PHE A 391 44.68 -16.89 -9.47
C PHE A 391 44.44 -16.59 -7.95
N PRO A 392 44.67 -17.55 -7.02
CA PRO A 392 44.01 -17.63 -5.71
C PRO A 392 44.91 -17.41 -4.47
N LEU A 393 44.26 -17.52 -3.29
CA LEU A 393 44.75 -17.83 -1.93
C LEU A 393 45.29 -16.69 -1.03
N SER A 394 44.74 -16.69 0.20
CA SER A 394 45.41 -16.65 1.53
C SER A 394 44.95 -15.58 2.54
N THR A 395 44.29 -16.07 3.60
CA THR A 395 44.45 -15.82 5.04
C THR A 395 45.05 -14.51 5.58
N LEU A 396 44.40 -13.98 6.64
CA LEU A 396 44.86 -13.19 7.84
C LEU A 396 43.82 -12.06 8.08
N GLY A 397 43.21 -11.81 9.25
CA GLY A 397 43.58 -12.10 10.64
C GLY A 397 44.08 -10.82 11.33
N TYR A 398 43.24 -10.19 12.18
CA TYR A 398 43.48 -9.22 13.29
C TYR A 398 42.42 -8.09 13.29
N ARG A 399 41.56 -7.90 14.31
CA ARG A 399 41.71 -7.48 15.73
C ARG A 399 41.82 -5.96 15.96
N ASP A 400 40.92 -5.51 16.84
CA ASP A 400 41.12 -4.56 17.95
C ASP A 400 40.71 -3.06 17.82
N THR A 401 39.57 -2.77 18.47
CA THR A 401 39.36 -1.86 19.64
C THR A 401 39.25 -0.33 19.53
N LEU A 402 38.44 0.19 20.48
CA LEU A 402 38.34 1.51 21.14
C LEU A 402 37.30 2.48 20.56
N SER A 403 36.18 2.75 21.25
CA SER A 403 35.99 3.53 22.51
C SER A 403 36.17 5.03 22.31
N THR A 404 35.10 5.82 22.43
CA THR A 404 34.97 6.92 23.40
C THR A 404 33.61 7.63 23.33
N THR A 405 33.20 8.10 24.50
CA THR A 405 31.97 8.74 24.97
C THR A 405 31.93 10.27 24.79
N LEU A 406 30.74 10.86 25.05
CA LEU A 406 30.36 12.28 25.31
C LEU A 406 29.97 13.07 24.05
N ASP A 407 28.91 13.88 23.99
CA ASP A 407 28.20 14.63 25.03
C ASP A 407 26.75 14.99 24.63
N VAL A 408 25.93 15.21 25.66
CA VAL A 408 24.53 15.67 25.64
C VAL A 408 24.48 17.21 25.54
N ASP A 409 23.32 17.78 25.19
CA ASP A 409 22.94 19.22 25.27
C ASP A 409 23.15 20.17 24.07
N ILE A 410 22.45 19.95 22.94
CA ILE A 410 22.09 21.05 22.00
C ILE A 410 20.64 20.98 21.44
N PHE A 411 19.83 19.95 21.75
CA PHE A 411 18.57 19.71 21.00
C PHE A 411 17.29 20.39 21.54
N PHE A 412 17.33 21.15 22.64
CA PHE A 412 16.11 21.60 23.34
C PHE A 412 15.73 23.10 23.19
N ARG A 413 16.02 23.77 22.06
CA ARG A 413 15.84 25.24 21.99
C ARG A 413 15.29 25.85 20.70
N ILE A 414 14.39 25.17 19.97
CA ILE A 414 13.57 25.79 18.91
C ILE A 414 12.14 25.18 18.86
N GLN A 415 11.39 25.27 19.97
CA GLN A 415 9.94 25.02 19.96
C GLN A 415 9.19 25.91 20.98
N LYS A 416 9.49 27.21 20.94
CA LYS A 416 8.70 28.25 21.63
C LYS A 416 8.69 29.49 20.76
N ASN A 417 7.57 29.76 20.09
CA ASN A 417 7.02 31.07 19.69
C ASN A 417 6.25 31.08 18.36
N VAL A 418 5.20 30.26 18.21
CA VAL A 418 4.10 30.56 17.25
C VAL A 418 2.77 30.05 17.81
N LEU A 419 2.32 30.54 18.97
CA LEU A 419 0.91 30.55 19.39
C LEU A 419 0.71 31.71 20.39
N SER A 420 0.53 32.91 19.83
CA SER A 420 -0.15 34.05 20.47
C SER A 420 -0.73 34.93 19.37
N ASN A 421 -1.84 34.46 18.82
CA ASN A 421 -3.10 35.20 18.66
C ASN A 421 -4.11 34.32 17.93
#